data_AF-A0A944TSJ6-F1
#
_entry.id   AF-A0A944TSJ6-F1
#
_cell.length_a   1.000
_cell.length_b   1.000
_cell.length_c   1.000
_cell.angle_alpha   90.00
_cell.angle_beta   90.00
_cell.angle_gamma   90.00
#
_symmetry.space_group_name_H-M   'P 1'
#
loop_
_entity.id
_entity.type
_entity.pdbx_description
1 polymer ?
#
loop_
_entity_poly.entity_id
_entity_poly.type
_entity_poly.pdbx_seq_one_letter_code
_entity_poly.pdbx_strand_id
1 'polypeptide(L)'
;MFSISKLTTITSLCFLLGCGSGELKRRNLDEYYVGSGVVRYFLADVPLWANFSSIANCHRKTPKRFFNMKSVRDSFSLTYEEAVQFQYMFNVEANRLKREYKVNYLPFKEEEKLFYRVKDNIDAGIRQFIAPEFKRIHLVWIDSALQSPQNMNKLKKLLKGKEMNKGYPVLVSQCLSVEEIENLLITEKLSSSLKYLTYEIFSHYDNSKTLKAGERLDFSKIFNVNKKLYFYTPTKQLPVEFIGKFNVRNY
;
A
#
# COMPACT_ATOMS: atom_id res chain seq x y z
N MET A 1 81.98 21.24 -28.03
CA MET A 1 82.42 22.52 -27.43
C MET A 1 81.27 23.50 -27.53
N PHE A 2 80.80 24.02 -26.40
CA PHE A 2 79.57 24.82 -26.22
C PHE A 2 79.67 26.26 -26.72
N SER A 3 78.55 26.83 -27.19
CA SER A 3 78.04 28.17 -26.79
C SER A 3 76.60 28.33 -27.33
N ILE A 4 75.56 28.12 -26.52
CA ILE A 4 74.78 29.09 -25.73
C ILE A 4 74.06 30.16 -26.58
N SER A 5 72.74 30.05 -26.67
CA SER A 5 71.75 31.05 -26.19
C SER A 5 70.45 30.94 -26.98
N LYS A 6 69.34 31.14 -26.26
CA LYS A 6 67.92 31.12 -26.71
C LYS A 6 67.14 29.85 -26.37
N LEU A 7 67.41 29.34 -25.19
CA LEU A 7 66.39 28.83 -24.29
C LEU A 7 65.90 30.02 -23.47
N THR A 8 64.66 30.50 -23.68
CA THR A 8 63.79 31.26 -22.74
C THR A 8 62.84 32.22 -23.45
N THR A 9 61.93 31.74 -24.30
CA THR A 9 60.68 32.51 -24.62
C THR A 9 59.59 31.68 -25.31
N ILE A 10 59.56 30.35 -25.14
CA ILE A 10 58.46 29.51 -25.66
C ILE A 10 58.07 28.51 -24.59
N THR A 11 57.68 29.01 -23.42
CA THR A 11 57.12 28.18 -22.34
C THR A 11 56.21 29.02 -21.44
N SER A 12 55.49 29.97 -22.04
CA SER A 12 54.55 30.84 -21.32
C SER A 12 53.20 30.98 -22.04
N LEU A 13 52.83 29.97 -22.84
CA LEU A 13 51.58 29.96 -23.61
C LEU A 13 50.80 28.62 -23.52
N CYS A 14 50.96 27.86 -22.43
CA CYS A 14 50.17 26.64 -22.19
C CYS A 14 49.55 26.53 -20.78
N PHE A 15 49.64 27.57 -19.94
CA PHE A 15 49.09 27.53 -18.56
C PHE A 15 47.77 28.29 -18.36
N LEU A 16 47.10 28.76 -19.43
CA LEU A 16 45.82 29.49 -19.30
C LEU A 16 44.58 28.70 -19.75
N LEU A 17 44.69 27.39 -19.95
CA LEU A 17 43.53 26.49 -19.96
C LEU A 17 43.34 25.87 -18.57
N GLY A 18 43.36 26.74 -17.55
CA GLY A 18 42.84 26.40 -16.23
C GLY A 18 41.35 26.11 -16.38
N CYS A 19 41.01 24.85 -16.24
CA CYS A 19 39.64 24.34 -16.16
C CYS A 19 38.90 25.12 -15.06
N GLY A 20 38.05 26.06 -15.47
CA GLY A 20 37.11 26.70 -14.57
C GLY A 20 36.08 25.67 -14.15
N SER A 21 36.35 24.95 -13.07
CA SER A 21 35.31 24.26 -12.32
C SER A 21 34.40 25.35 -11.75
N GLY A 22 33.43 25.80 -12.55
CA GLY A 22 32.33 26.60 -12.04
C GLY A 22 31.80 25.85 -10.83
N GLU A 23 31.81 26.52 -9.68
CA GLU A 23 31.30 25.97 -8.44
C GLU A 23 29.99 25.26 -8.75
N LEU A 24 29.97 23.93 -8.61
CA LEU A 24 28.75 23.17 -8.68
C LEU A 24 27.96 23.56 -7.43
N LYS A 25 27.29 24.70 -7.47
CA LYS A 25 26.29 25.08 -6.49
C LYS A 25 25.31 23.95 -6.43
N ARG A 26 25.06 23.45 -5.22
CA ARG A 26 24.05 22.44 -4.95
C ARG A 26 22.74 22.98 -5.54
N ARG A 27 22.27 22.38 -6.64
CA ARG A 27 21.02 22.79 -7.27
C ARG A 27 19.93 22.69 -6.23
N ASN A 28 19.21 23.78 -6.00
CA ASN A 28 18.07 23.78 -5.11
C ASN A 28 16.97 22.99 -5.84
N LEU A 29 16.77 21.73 -5.44
CA LEU A 29 15.77 20.86 -6.06
C LEU A 29 14.37 21.48 -5.99
N ASP A 30 14.13 22.32 -4.98
CA ASP A 30 12.89 23.06 -4.76
C ASP A 30 12.57 24.08 -5.87
N GLU A 31 13.56 24.56 -6.65
CA GLU A 31 13.32 25.44 -7.81
C GLU A 31 12.83 24.68 -9.06
N TYR A 32 13.03 23.37 -9.11
CA TYR A 32 12.64 22.52 -10.27
C TYR A 32 11.52 21.53 -9.94
N TYR A 33 11.27 21.27 -8.65
CA TYR A 33 10.17 20.47 -8.15
C TYR A 33 9.09 21.39 -7.56
N VAL A 34 8.20 21.89 -8.41
CA VAL A 34 6.89 22.36 -7.94
C VAL A 34 6.08 21.12 -7.58
N GLY A 35 6.35 20.54 -6.41
CA GLY A 35 5.55 19.44 -5.88
C GLY A 35 4.12 19.92 -5.68
N SER A 36 3.14 19.07 -6.00
CA SER A 36 1.76 19.36 -5.62
C SER A 36 1.67 19.46 -4.09
N GLY A 37 0.79 20.32 -3.57
CA GLY A 37 0.64 20.53 -2.12
C GLY A 37 0.33 19.24 -1.34
N VAL A 38 -0.16 18.21 -2.05
CA VAL A 38 -0.45 16.88 -1.50
C VAL A 38 0.78 16.01 -1.26
N VAL A 39 1.95 16.34 -1.83
CA VAL A 39 3.18 15.53 -1.72
C VAL A 39 3.56 15.28 -0.25
N ARG A 40 3.34 16.29 0.60
CA ARG A 40 3.59 16.24 2.06
C ARG A 40 2.82 15.15 2.81
N TYR A 41 1.76 14.61 2.20
CA TYR A 41 0.93 13.57 2.79
C TYR A 41 1.39 12.16 2.43
N PHE A 42 2.30 11.99 1.47
CA PHE A 42 2.83 10.68 1.12
C PHE A 42 4.07 10.33 1.94
N LEU A 43 4.27 9.04 2.17
CA LEU A 43 5.58 8.51 2.54
C LEU A 43 6.41 8.26 1.28
N ALA A 44 7.70 7.96 1.47
CA ALA A 44 8.56 7.51 0.38
C ALA A 44 7.98 6.25 -0.30
N ASP A 45 8.17 6.15 -1.62
CA ASP A 45 7.75 4.98 -2.38
C ASP A 45 8.48 3.73 -1.95
N VAL A 46 7.76 2.62 -1.88
CA VAL A 46 8.33 1.30 -1.63
C VAL A 46 8.83 0.73 -2.97
N PRO A 47 10.14 0.47 -3.11
CA PRO A 47 10.66 -0.14 -4.33
C PRO A 47 10.16 -1.57 -4.46
N LEU A 48 10.05 -2.08 -5.70
CA LEU A 48 9.47 -3.38 -5.99
C LEU A 48 10.14 -4.53 -5.22
N TRP A 49 11.47 -4.49 -5.06
CA TRP A 49 12.22 -5.51 -4.30
C TRP A 49 11.85 -5.56 -2.82
N ALA A 50 11.39 -4.44 -2.25
CA ALA A 50 10.96 -4.33 -0.85
C ALA A 50 9.44 -4.55 -0.68
N ASN A 51 8.69 -4.73 -1.77
CA ASN A 51 7.24 -4.91 -1.75
C ASN A 51 6.87 -6.36 -1.41
N PHE A 52 7.23 -6.79 -0.20
CA PHE A 52 7.11 -8.16 0.29
C PHE A 52 6.35 -8.20 1.61
N SER A 53 5.45 -9.19 1.76
CA SER A 53 4.82 -9.51 3.03
C SER A 53 5.57 -10.70 3.65
N SER A 54 6.26 -10.45 4.77
CA SER A 54 7.00 -11.50 5.50
C SER A 54 6.08 -12.54 6.11
N ILE A 55 4.99 -12.11 6.73
CA ILE A 55 4.05 -13.00 7.40
C ILE A 55 3.25 -13.87 6.43
N ALA A 56 2.94 -13.33 5.24
CA ALA A 56 2.24 -14.07 4.19
C ALA A 56 3.20 -14.75 3.20
N ASN A 57 4.51 -14.49 3.33
CA ASN A 57 5.59 -15.01 2.51
C ASN A 57 5.37 -14.83 1.01
N CYS A 58 5.13 -13.58 0.57
CA CYS A 58 4.83 -13.28 -0.83
C CYS A 58 5.34 -11.91 -1.28
N HIS A 59 5.77 -11.82 -2.54
CA HIS A 59 6.02 -10.55 -3.22
C HIS A 59 4.75 -10.06 -3.90
N ARG A 60 4.42 -8.79 -3.69
CA ARG A 60 3.27 -8.14 -4.32
C ARG A 60 3.69 -7.58 -5.67
N LYS A 61 2.84 -7.77 -6.68
CA LYS A 61 3.15 -7.36 -8.06
C LYS A 61 3.19 -5.84 -8.23
N THR A 62 2.32 -5.11 -7.54
CA THR A 62 2.22 -3.65 -7.63
C THR A 62 2.54 -3.01 -6.28
N PRO A 63 3.47 -2.05 -6.21
CA PRO A 63 3.70 -1.29 -4.99
C PRO A 63 2.50 -0.40 -4.71
N LYS A 64 2.09 -0.33 -3.45
CA LYS A 64 1.10 0.65 -2.99
C LYS A 64 1.80 1.90 -2.48
N ARG A 65 1.11 3.02 -2.61
CA ARG A 65 1.47 4.31 -2.03
C ARG A 65 1.01 4.36 -0.57
N PHE A 66 1.91 4.72 0.33
CA PHE A 66 1.59 4.92 1.73
C PHE A 66 1.36 6.39 2.04
N PHE A 67 0.37 6.66 2.87
CA PHE A 67 0.16 7.99 3.42
C PHE A 67 0.84 8.15 4.77
N ASN A 68 1.38 9.33 5.01
CA ASN A 68 1.61 9.83 6.35
C ASN A 68 0.24 10.04 7.03
N MET A 69 -0.28 8.97 7.63
CA MET A 69 -1.63 9.00 8.22
C MET A 69 -1.73 9.99 9.37
N LYS A 70 -0.64 10.31 10.07
CA LYS A 70 -0.65 11.39 11.06
C LYS A 70 -1.03 12.70 10.38
N SER A 71 -0.27 13.12 9.36
CA SER A 71 -0.51 14.37 8.65
C SER A 71 -1.88 14.40 7.97
N VAL A 72 -2.26 13.32 7.27
CA VAL A 72 -3.57 13.25 6.59
C VAL A 72 -4.71 13.36 7.60
N ARG A 73 -4.67 12.61 8.71
CA ARG A 73 -5.72 12.64 9.72
C ARG A 73 -5.77 13.97 10.47
N ASP A 74 -4.63 14.58 10.74
CA ASP A 74 -4.57 15.87 11.41
C ASP A 74 -5.11 16.99 10.50
N SER A 75 -4.73 17.03 9.23
CA SER A 75 -5.16 18.07 8.30
C SER A 75 -6.63 17.97 7.87
N PHE A 76 -7.17 16.75 7.81
CA PHE A 76 -8.52 16.50 7.31
C PHE A 76 -9.48 15.97 8.38
N SER A 77 -9.05 15.93 9.64
CA SER A 77 -9.84 15.43 10.78
C SER A 77 -10.38 14.01 10.60
N LEU A 78 -9.67 13.15 9.86
CA LEU A 78 -10.12 11.79 9.58
C LEU A 78 -9.98 10.86 10.79
N THR A 79 -11.00 10.04 11.01
CA THR A 79 -10.92 8.87 11.88
C THR A 79 -9.91 7.84 11.31
N TYR A 80 -9.56 6.82 12.10
CA TYR A 80 -8.67 5.77 11.60
C TYR A 80 -9.28 4.99 10.43
N GLU A 81 -10.58 4.64 10.54
CA GLU A 81 -11.30 3.92 9.48
C GLU A 81 -11.28 4.71 8.17
N GLU A 82 -11.61 6.00 8.23
CA GLU A 82 -11.58 6.90 7.08
C GLU A 82 -10.18 7.00 6.47
N ALA A 83 -9.13 7.08 7.29
CA ALA A 83 -7.77 7.22 6.79
C ALA A 83 -7.25 5.96 6.08
N VAL A 84 -7.53 4.76 6.60
CA VAL A 84 -7.14 3.51 5.93
C VAL A 84 -7.98 3.28 4.68
N GLN A 85 -9.25 3.68 4.66
CA GLN A 85 -10.10 3.64 3.46
C GLN A 85 -9.69 4.66 2.41
N PHE A 86 -9.27 5.86 2.84
CA PHE A 86 -8.68 6.86 1.97
C PHE A 86 -7.46 6.28 1.25
N GLN A 87 -6.54 5.66 2.00
CA GLN A 87 -5.39 4.98 1.41
C GLN A 87 -5.81 3.85 0.47
N TYR A 88 -6.77 3.04 0.89
CA TYR A 88 -7.23 1.90 0.11
C TYR A 88 -7.81 2.34 -1.24
N MET A 89 -8.79 3.25 -1.20
CA MET A 89 -9.45 3.78 -2.40
C MET A 89 -8.46 4.51 -3.31
N PHE A 90 -7.53 5.30 -2.75
CA PHE A 90 -6.48 5.93 -3.54
C PHE A 90 -5.63 4.90 -4.29
N ASN A 91 -5.18 3.83 -3.63
CA ASN A 91 -4.33 2.83 -4.26
C ASN A 91 -5.06 2.04 -5.34
N VAL A 92 -6.31 1.64 -5.09
CA VAL A 92 -7.15 0.95 -6.07
C VAL A 92 -7.33 1.81 -7.32
N GLU A 93 -7.71 3.08 -7.13
CA GLU A 93 -7.95 3.98 -8.25
C GLU A 93 -6.67 4.42 -8.96
N ALA A 94 -5.57 4.59 -8.23
CA ALA A 94 -4.28 4.89 -8.83
C ALA A 94 -3.83 3.74 -9.75
N ASN A 95 -3.98 2.50 -9.29
CA ASN A 95 -3.67 1.31 -10.09
C ASN A 95 -4.58 1.20 -11.32
N ARG A 96 -5.88 1.53 -11.18
CA ARG A 96 -6.81 1.59 -12.31
C ARG A 96 -6.39 2.61 -13.37
N LEU A 97 -6.08 3.84 -12.96
CA LEU A 97 -5.66 4.93 -13.86
C LEU A 97 -4.33 4.61 -14.56
N LYS A 98 -3.35 4.05 -13.83
CA LYS A 98 -2.06 3.63 -14.41
C LYS A 98 -2.25 2.64 -15.56
N ARG A 99 -3.15 1.67 -15.40
CA ARG A 99 -3.48 0.71 -16.47
C ARG A 99 -4.19 1.37 -17.64
N GLU A 100 -5.19 2.20 -17.38
CA GLU A 100 -5.95 2.91 -18.40
C GLU A 100 -5.03 3.76 -19.29
N TYR A 101 -4.08 4.47 -18.68
CA TYR A 101 -3.10 5.29 -19.38
C TYR A 101 -1.86 4.51 -19.87
N LYS A 102 -1.73 3.23 -19.52
CA LYS A 102 -0.57 2.37 -19.82
C LYS A 102 0.75 2.98 -19.34
N VAL A 103 0.75 3.52 -18.12
CA VAL A 103 1.91 4.16 -17.48
C VAL A 103 2.27 3.48 -16.15
N ASN A 104 3.55 3.55 -15.78
CA ASN A 104 4.03 2.98 -14.51
C ASN A 104 3.84 3.94 -13.32
N TYR A 105 3.72 5.24 -13.59
CA TYR A 105 3.55 6.29 -12.58
C TYR A 105 2.43 7.25 -13.01
N LEU A 106 1.77 7.87 -12.02
CA LEU A 106 0.81 8.94 -12.28
C LEU A 106 1.55 10.28 -12.27
N PRO A 107 1.33 11.15 -13.26
CA PRO A 107 1.82 12.52 -13.19
C PRO A 107 1.27 13.23 -11.94
N PHE A 108 2.04 14.15 -11.34
CA PHE A 108 1.66 14.83 -10.09
C PHE A 108 0.29 15.49 -10.13
N LYS A 109 -0.07 16.08 -11.28
CA LYS A 109 -1.40 16.69 -11.48
C LYS A 109 -2.54 15.69 -11.35
N GLU A 110 -2.36 14.48 -11.87
CA GLU A 110 -3.38 13.42 -11.79
C GLU A 110 -3.38 12.76 -10.41
N GLU A 111 -2.21 12.63 -9.77
CA GLU A 111 -2.10 12.19 -8.37
C GLU A 111 -2.83 13.14 -7.42
N GLU A 112 -2.68 14.45 -7.60
CA GLU A 112 -3.35 15.48 -6.82
C GLU A 112 -4.87 15.49 -7.03
N LYS A 113 -5.33 15.43 -8.29
CA LYS A 113 -6.77 15.29 -8.58
C LYS A 113 -7.36 14.04 -7.94
N LEU A 114 -6.66 12.91 -8.04
CA LEU A 114 -7.09 11.66 -7.43
C LEU A 114 -7.17 11.80 -5.91
N PHE A 115 -6.17 12.43 -5.28
CA PHE A 115 -6.14 12.67 -3.83
C PHE A 115 -7.39 13.42 -3.35
N TYR A 116 -7.71 14.55 -3.97
CA TYR A 116 -8.87 15.35 -3.57
C TYR A 116 -10.20 14.66 -3.90
N ARG A 117 -10.30 13.97 -5.05
CA ARG A 117 -11.50 13.17 -5.36
C ARG A 117 -11.74 12.07 -4.32
N VAL A 118 -10.69 11.38 -3.90
CA VAL A 118 -10.77 10.35 -2.85
C VAL A 118 -11.18 10.99 -1.52
N LYS A 119 -10.68 12.19 -1.20
CA LYS A 119 -11.09 12.95 -0.01
C LYS A 119 -12.59 13.24 -0.05
N ASP A 120 -13.07 13.83 -1.14
CA ASP A 120 -14.48 14.19 -1.28
C ASP A 120 -15.39 12.96 -1.15
N ASN A 121 -14.97 11.81 -1.70
CA ASN A 121 -15.67 10.54 -1.51
C ASN A 121 -15.70 10.11 -0.04
N ILE A 122 -14.58 10.18 0.68
CA ILE A 122 -14.53 9.82 2.10
C ILE A 122 -15.44 10.72 2.93
N ASP A 123 -15.43 12.04 2.68
CA ASP A 123 -16.33 12.99 3.35
C ASP A 123 -17.80 12.69 3.07
N ALA A 124 -18.12 12.28 1.84
CA ALA A 124 -19.46 11.86 1.44
C ALA A 124 -19.88 10.48 2.01
N GLY A 125 -19.04 9.84 2.84
CA GLY A 125 -19.32 8.52 3.39
C GLY A 125 -19.10 7.36 2.41
N ILE A 126 -18.54 7.61 1.23
CA ILE A 126 -18.20 6.58 0.24
C ILE A 126 -16.94 5.86 0.72
N ARG A 127 -16.93 4.54 0.63
CA ARG A 127 -15.83 3.67 1.07
C ARG A 127 -15.53 2.62 0.02
N GLN A 128 -14.26 2.24 -0.10
CA GLN A 128 -13.85 1.11 -0.94
C GLN A 128 -14.38 -0.22 -0.36
N PHE A 129 -14.29 -0.38 0.95
CA PHE A 129 -14.86 -1.52 1.65
C PHE A 129 -15.99 -1.09 2.57
N ILE A 130 -17.17 -1.68 2.38
CA ILE A 130 -18.31 -1.49 3.29
C ILE A 130 -18.42 -2.73 4.17
N ALA A 131 -18.27 -2.59 5.48
CA ALA A 131 -18.39 -3.70 6.42
C ALA A 131 -19.80 -4.34 6.34
N PRO A 132 -19.95 -5.68 6.27
CA PRO A 132 -21.26 -6.34 6.31
C PRO A 132 -21.99 -6.09 7.63
N GLU A 133 -23.31 -5.95 7.63
CA GLU A 133 -24.12 -5.66 8.82
C GLU A 133 -24.33 -6.82 9.80
N PHE A 134 -23.72 -7.98 9.53
CA PHE A 134 -23.84 -9.16 10.36
C PHE A 134 -23.18 -8.94 11.73
N LYS A 135 -23.85 -9.40 12.80
CA LYS A 135 -23.29 -9.41 14.16
C LYS A 135 -22.02 -10.27 14.28
N ARG A 136 -21.90 -11.27 13.40
CA ARG A 136 -20.75 -12.18 13.31
C ARG A 136 -20.05 -12.00 11.97
N ILE A 137 -18.77 -11.69 12.01
CA ILE A 137 -17.91 -11.59 10.83
C ILE A 137 -16.87 -12.71 10.89
N HIS A 138 -16.76 -13.45 9.79
CA HIS A 138 -15.74 -14.49 9.62
C HIS A 138 -14.63 -13.93 8.74
N LEU A 139 -13.56 -13.44 9.36
CA LEU A 139 -12.37 -12.98 8.68
C LEU A 139 -11.55 -14.20 8.27
N VAL A 140 -11.45 -14.47 6.96
CA VAL A 140 -10.74 -15.62 6.42
C VAL A 140 -9.46 -15.14 5.78
N TRP A 141 -8.31 -15.45 6.40
CA TRP A 141 -7.02 -15.10 5.84
C TRP A 141 -6.65 -16.10 4.75
N ILE A 142 -6.55 -15.63 3.50
CA ILE A 142 -6.48 -16.54 2.33
C ILE A 142 -5.07 -16.76 1.79
N ASP A 143 -4.05 -16.06 2.28
CA ASP A 143 -2.72 -16.08 1.64
C ASP A 143 -2.08 -17.48 1.66
N SER A 144 -2.26 -18.24 2.74
CA SER A 144 -1.81 -19.62 2.81
C SER A 144 -2.55 -20.57 1.85
N ALA A 145 -3.77 -20.21 1.45
CA ALA A 145 -4.55 -20.98 0.49
C ALA A 145 -3.97 -20.88 -0.93
N LEU A 146 -3.20 -19.82 -1.21
CA LEU A 146 -2.58 -19.58 -2.53
C LEU A 146 -1.34 -20.46 -2.76
N GLN A 147 -0.77 -21.05 -1.70
CA GLN A 147 0.48 -21.79 -1.78
C GLN A 147 0.33 -23.19 -2.39
N SER A 148 -0.87 -23.80 -2.33
CA SER A 148 -1.09 -25.13 -2.90
C SER A 148 -2.56 -25.40 -3.24
N PRO A 149 -2.84 -26.24 -4.27
CA PRO A 149 -4.20 -26.68 -4.59
C PRO A 149 -4.92 -27.34 -3.40
N GLN A 150 -4.18 -28.03 -2.54
CA GLN A 150 -4.73 -28.68 -1.35
C GLN A 150 -5.25 -27.64 -0.34
N ASN A 151 -4.51 -26.55 -0.11
CA ASN A 151 -4.97 -25.48 0.78
C ASN A 151 -6.13 -24.69 0.17
N MET A 152 -6.14 -24.47 -1.15
CA MET A 152 -7.28 -23.89 -1.85
C MET A 152 -8.54 -24.74 -1.67
N ASN A 153 -8.43 -26.07 -1.76
CA ASN A 153 -9.54 -26.97 -1.51
C ASN A 153 -10.06 -26.91 -0.06
N LYS A 154 -9.18 -26.72 0.94
CA LYS A 154 -9.60 -26.48 2.33
C LYS A 154 -10.37 -25.17 2.47
N LEU A 155 -9.88 -24.09 1.87
CA LEU A 155 -10.58 -22.80 1.83
C LEU A 155 -11.97 -22.94 1.21
N LYS A 156 -12.09 -23.61 0.05
CA LYS A 156 -13.38 -23.86 -0.61
C LYS A 156 -14.34 -24.65 0.29
N LYS A 157 -13.85 -25.68 0.99
CA LYS A 157 -14.64 -26.47 1.94
C LYS A 157 -15.10 -25.62 3.13
N LEU A 158 -14.22 -24.76 3.67
CA LEU A 158 -14.56 -23.82 4.72
C LEU A 158 -15.70 -22.88 4.28
N LEU A 159 -15.53 -22.24 3.12
CA LEU A 159 -16.47 -21.24 2.60
C LEU A 159 -17.87 -21.84 2.32
N LYS A 160 -17.94 -23.13 1.95
CA LYS A 160 -19.20 -23.88 1.77
C LYS A 160 -19.74 -24.47 3.07
N GLY A 161 -19.01 -24.37 4.17
CA GLY A 161 -19.34 -24.99 5.45
C GLY A 161 -20.47 -24.27 6.20
N LYS A 162 -21.23 -25.03 6.99
CA LYS A 162 -22.36 -24.50 7.79
C LYS A 162 -21.97 -23.39 8.77
N GLU A 163 -20.73 -23.35 9.23
CA GLU A 163 -20.24 -22.28 10.12
C GLU A 163 -20.26 -20.90 9.44
N MET A 164 -19.99 -20.83 8.13
CA MET A 164 -19.99 -19.56 7.39
C MET A 164 -21.38 -18.93 7.34
N ASN A 165 -22.43 -19.75 7.34
CA ASN A 165 -23.83 -19.30 7.35
C ASN A 165 -24.26 -18.65 8.69
N LYS A 166 -23.47 -18.80 9.77
CA LYS A 166 -23.75 -18.18 11.08
C LYS A 166 -23.35 -16.70 11.15
N GLY A 167 -22.81 -16.16 10.07
CA GLY A 167 -22.27 -14.81 9.97
C GLY A 167 -22.00 -14.48 8.51
N TYR A 168 -21.01 -13.64 8.27
CA TYR A 168 -20.60 -13.30 6.91
C TYR A 168 -19.10 -13.44 6.71
N PRO A 169 -18.65 -14.22 5.72
CA PRO A 169 -17.24 -14.33 5.35
C PRO A 169 -16.72 -13.06 4.69
N VAL A 170 -15.58 -12.58 5.18
CA VAL A 170 -14.77 -11.54 4.56
C VAL A 170 -13.38 -12.10 4.34
N LEU A 171 -12.96 -12.17 3.08
CA LEU A 171 -11.62 -12.64 2.75
C LEU A 171 -10.60 -11.55 3.07
N VAL A 172 -9.44 -11.93 3.58
CA VAL A 172 -8.35 -10.99 3.86
C VAL A 172 -7.07 -11.52 3.22
N SER A 173 -6.38 -10.66 2.49
CA SER A 173 -5.11 -10.96 1.85
C SER A 173 -4.11 -9.84 2.08
N GLN A 174 -2.87 -10.21 2.42
CA GLN A 174 -1.71 -9.32 2.43
C GLN A 174 -0.84 -9.49 1.19
N CYS A 175 -1.21 -10.40 0.28
CA CYS A 175 -0.50 -10.68 -0.97
C CYS A 175 -1.19 -10.12 -2.21
N LEU A 176 -2.52 -10.21 -2.25
CA LEU A 176 -3.32 -9.91 -3.44
C LEU A 176 -3.88 -8.50 -3.39
N SER A 177 -3.84 -7.82 -4.53
CA SER A 177 -4.58 -6.58 -4.81
C SER A 177 -6.06 -6.87 -5.09
N VAL A 178 -6.89 -5.83 -5.18
CA VAL A 178 -8.31 -5.94 -5.55
C VAL A 178 -8.51 -6.72 -6.85
N GLU A 179 -7.75 -6.40 -7.88
CA GLU A 179 -7.85 -7.08 -9.16
C GLU A 179 -7.47 -8.56 -9.06
N GLU A 180 -6.42 -8.88 -8.29
CA GLU A 180 -5.95 -10.26 -8.16
C GLU A 180 -6.93 -11.13 -7.36
N ILE A 181 -7.56 -10.57 -6.32
CA ILE A 181 -8.56 -11.31 -5.57
C ILE A 181 -9.86 -11.47 -6.37
N GLU A 182 -10.27 -10.49 -7.17
CA GLU A 182 -11.41 -10.63 -8.09
C GLU A 182 -11.17 -11.73 -9.12
N ASN A 183 -9.99 -11.75 -9.74
CA ASN A 183 -9.58 -12.81 -10.65
C ASN A 183 -9.57 -14.17 -9.96
N LEU A 184 -9.05 -14.26 -8.72
CA LEU A 184 -9.09 -15.48 -7.92
C LEU A 184 -10.52 -15.97 -7.70
N LEU A 185 -11.45 -15.08 -7.35
CA LEU A 185 -12.86 -15.45 -7.12
C LEU A 185 -13.48 -16.07 -8.39
N ILE A 186 -13.19 -15.49 -9.57
CA ILE A 186 -13.66 -15.99 -10.86
C ILE A 186 -13.03 -17.35 -11.18
N THR A 187 -11.70 -17.45 -11.15
CA THR A 187 -10.96 -18.68 -11.49
C THR A 187 -11.35 -19.84 -10.59
N GLU A 188 -11.49 -19.60 -9.29
CA GLU A 188 -11.79 -20.63 -8.30
C GLU A 188 -13.29 -20.92 -8.16
N LYS A 189 -14.15 -20.23 -8.93
CA LYS A 189 -15.62 -20.31 -8.88
C LYS A 189 -16.16 -20.08 -7.47
N LEU A 190 -15.58 -19.10 -6.77
CA LEU A 190 -16.07 -18.62 -5.48
C LEU A 190 -17.19 -17.60 -5.71
N SER A 191 -18.02 -17.38 -4.69
CA SER A 191 -19.13 -16.45 -4.83
C SER A 191 -18.62 -15.01 -5.01
N SER A 192 -19.11 -14.31 -6.03
CA SER A 192 -18.88 -12.89 -6.25
C SER A 192 -19.46 -12.00 -5.13
N SER A 193 -20.36 -12.55 -4.32
CA SER A 193 -20.91 -11.84 -3.16
C SER A 193 -19.95 -11.76 -1.98
N LEU A 194 -18.80 -12.45 -2.00
CA LEU A 194 -17.81 -12.37 -0.92
C LEU A 194 -17.17 -10.99 -0.89
N LYS A 195 -17.16 -10.36 0.29
CA LYS A 195 -16.37 -9.14 0.50
C LYS A 195 -14.93 -9.49 0.83
N TYR A 196 -14.03 -8.56 0.54
CA TYR A 196 -12.61 -8.78 0.76
C TYR A 196 -11.85 -7.51 1.15
N LEU A 197 -10.74 -7.71 1.86
CA LEU A 197 -9.75 -6.70 2.20
C LEU A 197 -8.39 -7.16 1.65
N THR A 198 -7.79 -6.32 0.82
CA THR A 198 -6.51 -6.61 0.15
C THR A 198 -5.37 -5.89 0.84
N TYR A 199 -4.13 -6.11 0.39
CA TYR A 199 -2.98 -5.49 1.06
C TYR A 199 -3.02 -3.95 0.99
N GLU A 200 -3.75 -3.36 0.04
CA GLU A 200 -3.81 -1.93 -0.22
C GLU A 200 -4.35 -1.11 0.98
N ILE A 201 -5.19 -1.70 1.83
CA ILE A 201 -5.74 -1.03 3.03
C ILE A 201 -4.74 -0.95 4.21
N PHE A 202 -3.76 -1.87 4.28
CA PHE A 202 -2.87 -1.96 5.45
C PHE A 202 -1.92 -0.76 5.53
N SER A 203 -1.62 -0.28 6.73
CA SER A 203 -0.81 0.93 6.95
C SER A 203 0.29 0.71 7.97
N HIS A 204 1.38 1.47 7.88
CA HIS A 204 2.39 1.53 8.93
C HIS A 204 1.96 2.35 10.16
N TYR A 205 0.80 3.00 10.11
CA TYR A 205 0.25 3.77 11.23
C TYR A 205 -0.85 3.00 11.95
N ASP A 206 -0.85 3.08 13.27
CA ASP A 206 -1.93 2.58 14.11
C ASP A 206 -3.06 3.62 14.33
N ASN A 207 -4.09 3.21 15.06
CA ASN A 207 -5.21 4.10 15.41
C ASN A 207 -4.76 5.35 16.21
N SER A 208 -3.65 5.28 16.94
CA SER A 208 -3.08 6.40 17.71
C SER A 208 -2.26 7.38 16.87
N LYS A 209 -2.22 7.21 15.53
CA LYS A 209 -1.37 8.00 14.61
C LYS A 209 0.13 7.76 14.81
N THR A 210 0.50 6.64 15.43
CA THR A 210 1.91 6.29 15.67
C THR A 210 2.42 5.40 14.54
N LEU A 211 3.59 5.74 14.00
CA LEU A 211 4.29 4.90 13.02
C LEU A 211 4.82 3.63 13.72
N LYS A 212 4.68 2.49 13.06
CA LYS A 212 5.06 1.19 13.59
C LYS A 212 5.86 0.40 12.57
N ALA A 213 6.69 -0.52 13.09
CA ALA A 213 7.34 -1.53 12.26
C ALA A 213 6.27 -2.47 11.67
N GLY A 214 6.27 -2.61 10.34
CA GLY A 214 5.33 -3.46 9.62
C GLY A 214 3.97 -2.81 9.37
N GLU A 215 3.30 -3.32 8.34
CA GLU A 215 1.97 -2.88 7.93
C GLU A 215 0.92 -3.55 8.81
N ARG A 216 -0.11 -2.82 9.24
CA ARG A 216 -1.14 -3.33 10.14
C ARG A 216 -2.50 -2.77 9.81
N LEU A 217 -3.52 -3.48 10.28
CA LEU A 217 -4.90 -3.05 10.20
C LEU A 217 -5.61 -3.32 11.52
N ASP A 218 -6.25 -2.29 12.07
CA ASP A 218 -7.13 -2.43 13.24
C ASP A 218 -8.56 -2.76 12.81
N PHE A 219 -8.84 -4.06 12.81
CA PHE A 219 -10.16 -4.60 12.45
C PHE A 219 -11.24 -4.16 13.44
N SER A 220 -10.90 -3.79 14.68
CA SER A 220 -11.88 -3.25 15.63
C SER A 220 -12.35 -1.83 15.29
N LYS A 221 -11.64 -1.15 14.39
CA LYS A 221 -12.02 0.17 13.86
C LYS A 221 -12.69 0.08 12.50
N ILE A 222 -12.33 -0.91 11.68
CA ILE A 222 -13.02 -1.20 10.41
C ILE A 222 -14.41 -1.79 10.65
N PHE A 223 -14.50 -2.74 11.59
CA PHE A 223 -15.75 -3.38 11.96
C PHE A 223 -16.23 -2.77 13.27
N ASN A 224 -17.50 -2.35 13.32
CA ASN A 224 -18.13 -1.77 14.50
C ASN A 224 -17.83 -2.60 15.78
N VAL A 225 -17.55 -1.93 16.90
CA VAL A 225 -17.19 -2.51 18.21
C VAL A 225 -18.15 -3.60 18.71
N ASN A 226 -19.39 -3.61 18.25
CA ASN A 226 -20.41 -4.59 18.64
C ASN A 226 -20.35 -5.92 17.84
N LYS A 227 -19.48 -6.02 16.83
CA LYS A 227 -19.37 -7.21 15.98
C LYS A 227 -18.41 -8.23 16.59
N LYS A 228 -18.80 -9.51 16.58
CA LYS A 228 -17.94 -10.64 16.99
C LYS A 228 -17.10 -11.08 15.79
N LEU A 229 -15.79 -10.89 15.89
CA LEU A 229 -14.85 -11.27 14.84
C LEU A 229 -14.33 -12.70 15.09
N TYR A 230 -14.46 -13.55 14.08
CA TYR A 230 -13.88 -14.88 14.04
C TYR A 230 -12.78 -14.88 12.98
N PHE A 231 -11.56 -15.23 13.38
CA PHE A 231 -10.42 -15.21 12.47
C PHE A 231 -10.05 -16.65 12.08
N TYR A 232 -10.01 -16.93 10.79
CA TYR A 232 -9.71 -18.24 10.24
C TYR A 232 -8.33 -18.23 9.59
N THR A 233 -7.46 -19.12 10.08
CA THR A 233 -6.04 -19.24 9.68
C THR A 233 -5.61 -20.71 9.78
N PRO A 234 -4.76 -21.23 8.88
CA PRO A 234 -4.34 -22.63 8.88
C PRO A 234 -3.57 -23.08 10.13
N THR A 235 -2.94 -22.14 10.86
CA THR A 235 -2.04 -22.45 11.98
C THR A 235 -2.64 -22.09 13.33
N LYS A 236 -3.88 -21.58 13.38
CA LYS A 236 -4.47 -20.92 14.58
C LYS A 236 -3.62 -19.79 15.16
N GLN A 237 -2.62 -19.30 14.44
CA GLN A 237 -1.81 -18.15 14.85
C GLN A 237 -2.34 -16.90 14.18
N LEU A 238 -2.55 -15.86 14.97
CA LEU A 238 -2.95 -14.55 14.48
C LEU A 238 -1.69 -13.78 14.05
N PRO A 239 -1.61 -13.34 12.79
CA PRO A 239 -0.57 -12.41 12.34
C PRO A 239 -0.53 -11.14 13.21
N VAL A 240 0.66 -10.64 13.52
CA VAL A 240 0.84 -9.44 14.37
C VAL A 240 0.32 -8.16 13.72
N GLU A 241 0.16 -8.19 12.40
CA GLU A 241 -0.39 -7.14 11.55
C GLU A 241 -1.91 -6.99 11.71
N PHE A 242 -2.59 -8.00 12.28
CA PHE A 242 -4.04 -8.05 12.41
C PHE A 242 -4.41 -7.65 13.84
N ILE A 243 -4.78 -6.38 14.01
CA ILE A 243 -5.09 -5.81 15.32
C ILE A 243 -6.60 -5.92 15.58
N GLY A 244 -6.96 -6.41 16.76
CA GLY A 244 -8.35 -6.58 17.16
C GLY A 244 -8.56 -7.70 18.17
N LYS A 245 -9.82 -7.89 18.59
CA LYS A 245 -10.22 -9.01 19.45
C LYS A 245 -10.88 -10.08 18.58
N PHE A 246 -10.22 -11.24 18.45
CA PHE A 246 -10.67 -12.31 17.56
C PHE A 246 -10.89 -13.62 18.29
N ASN A 247 -11.90 -14.37 17.84
CA ASN A 247 -12.02 -15.79 18.12
C ASN A 247 -11.30 -16.56 17.02
N VAL A 248 -10.08 -17.04 17.31
CA VAL A 248 -9.23 -17.68 16.29
C VAL A 248 -9.65 -19.13 16.06
N ARG A 249 -9.73 -19.53 14.79
CA ARG A 249 -10.16 -20.86 14.32
C ARG A 249 -9.22 -21.37 13.23
N ASN A 250 -9.14 -22.69 13.12
CA ASN A 250 -8.44 -23.36 12.04
C ASN A 250 -9.39 -23.69 10.88
N TYR A 251 -8.84 -23.87 9.68
CA TYR A 251 -9.53 -24.46 8.54
C TYR A 251 -8.62 -25.33 7.66
#